data_AF-A0A2I0W7V8-F1
#
_entry.id   AF-A0A2I0W7V8-F1
#
_cell.length_a   1.000
_cell.length_b   1.000
_cell.length_c   1.000
_cell.angle_alpha   90.00
_cell.angle_beta   90.00
_cell.angle_gamma   90.00
#
_symmetry.space_group_name_H-M   'P 1'
#
loop_
_entity.id
_entity.type
_entity.pdbx_description
1 polymer ?
#
loop_
_entity_poly.entity_id
_entity_poly.type
_entity_poly.pdbx_seq_one_letter_code
_entity_poly.pdbx_strand_id
1 'polypeptide(L)'
;MARLGKLKTADNLLLRGIQVPLNCSLCSGMLENHSQFFFNCDFSLYILKTILPDFNYFLLRPTLPQTLDFIENSGKFNNAEKDFCFLALSCIIYHIWRERNNRRFSDLRNNVVKLICNISSALRLKTFKWKNRNSLLQRFTIM
;
A
#
# COMPACT_ATOMS: atom_id res chain seq x y z
N MET A 1 -3.21 9.37 -8.79
CA MET A 1 -3.49 10.31 -7.66
C MET A 1 -2.44 10.19 -6.56
N ALA A 2 -2.19 8.99 -6.02
CA ALA A 2 -1.17 8.76 -4.97
C ALA A 2 0.25 9.24 -5.36
N ARG A 3 0.71 8.91 -6.57
CA ARG A 3 2.02 9.37 -7.08
C ARG A 3 2.12 10.90 -7.27
N LEU A 4 1.00 11.58 -7.45
CA LEU A 4 0.96 12.99 -7.88
C LEU A 4 0.88 14.00 -6.73
N GLY A 5 0.93 13.60 -5.47
CA GLY A 5 0.76 14.60 -4.40
C GLY A 5 -0.69 14.96 -4.06
N LYS A 6 -1.67 14.38 -4.76
CA LYS A 6 -3.05 14.92 -4.80
C LYS A 6 -4.03 14.27 -3.82
N LEU A 7 -3.56 13.43 -2.91
CA LEU A 7 -4.43 12.81 -1.91
C LEU A 7 -4.77 13.79 -0.78
N LYS A 8 -5.97 13.68 -0.20
CA LYS A 8 -6.45 14.53 0.90
C LYS A 8 -5.87 14.12 2.26
N THR A 9 -4.54 14.06 2.34
CA THR A 9 -3.77 13.82 3.55
C THR A 9 -3.88 15.02 4.51
N ALA A 10 -3.55 14.84 5.78
CA ALA A 10 -3.75 15.88 6.81
C ALA A 10 -3.05 17.20 6.46
N ASP A 11 -1.82 17.14 5.97
CA ASP A 11 -1.08 18.28 5.40
C ASP A 11 -1.85 19.00 4.28
N ASN A 12 -2.34 18.24 3.28
CA ASN A 12 -3.11 18.79 2.16
C ASN A 12 -4.49 19.32 2.56
N LEU A 13 -5.08 18.81 3.65
CA LEU A 13 -6.33 19.33 4.21
C LEU A 13 -6.10 20.63 4.97
N LEU A 14 -5.02 20.73 5.75
CA LEU A 14 -4.63 21.95 6.45
C LEU A 14 -4.27 23.08 5.49
N LEU A 15 -3.56 22.79 4.40
CA LEU A 15 -3.30 23.76 3.33
C LEU A 15 -4.59 24.32 2.71
N ARG A 16 -5.72 23.62 2.86
CA ARG A 16 -7.04 24.04 2.39
C ARG A 16 -7.92 24.63 3.51
N GLY A 17 -7.35 24.90 4.68
CA GLY A 17 -8.06 25.46 5.83
C GLY A 17 -8.93 24.47 6.61
N ILE A 18 -8.85 23.17 6.30
CA ILE A 18 -9.63 22.13 6.99
C ILE A 18 -8.81 21.63 8.18
N GLN A 19 -9.26 21.98 9.39
CA GLN A 19 -8.63 21.58 10.65
C GLN A 19 -8.80 20.08 10.87
N VAL A 20 -7.68 19.34 10.92
CA VAL A 20 -7.69 17.91 11.16
C VAL A 20 -6.45 17.50 11.99
N PRO A 21 -6.54 16.48 12.88
CA PRO A 21 -5.40 16.05 13.70
C PRO A 21 -4.18 15.62 12.87
N LEU A 22 -2.99 16.17 13.14
CA LEU A 22 -1.81 15.87 12.33
C LEU A 22 -1.28 14.44 12.47
N ASN A 23 -1.75 13.69 13.47
CA ASN A 23 -1.33 12.31 13.70
C ASN A 23 -1.80 11.37 12.57
N CYS A 24 -0.98 10.37 12.28
CA CYS A 24 -1.32 9.31 11.35
C CYS A 24 -2.50 8.51 11.90
N SER A 25 -3.59 8.43 11.13
CA SER A 25 -4.79 7.69 11.56
C SER A 25 -4.60 6.16 11.56
N LEU A 26 -3.46 5.66 11.06
CA LEU A 26 -3.16 4.23 10.96
C LEU A 26 -2.31 3.70 12.13
N CYS A 27 -1.23 4.40 12.49
CA CYS A 27 -0.31 4.01 13.57
C CYS A 27 -0.33 4.96 14.78
N SER A 28 -1.06 6.07 14.72
CA SER A 28 -1.20 7.08 15.79
C SER A 28 0.09 7.77 16.28
N GLY A 29 1.28 7.37 15.81
CA GLY A 29 2.56 7.93 16.24
C GLY A 29 3.10 9.06 15.35
N MET A 30 3.28 8.80 14.06
CA MET A 30 3.94 9.73 13.13
C MET A 30 2.98 10.82 12.61
N LEU A 31 3.51 11.98 12.21
CA LEU A 31 2.73 13.00 11.50
C LEU A 31 2.33 12.51 10.09
N GLU A 32 1.11 12.81 9.67
CA GLU A 32 0.59 12.43 8.36
C GLU A 32 1.02 13.46 7.30
N ASN A 33 2.08 13.14 6.55
CA ASN A 33 2.59 13.95 5.43
C ASN A 33 2.42 13.18 4.11
N HIS A 34 1.94 13.83 3.06
CA HIS A 34 1.71 13.22 1.74
C HIS A 34 2.95 12.52 1.19
N SER A 35 4.12 13.18 1.26
CA SER A 35 5.37 12.66 0.71
C SER A 35 5.87 11.39 1.40
N GLN A 36 5.33 11.10 2.58
CA GLN A 36 5.77 10.02 3.47
C GLN A 36 4.62 9.06 3.85
N PHE A 37 3.38 9.31 3.42
CA PHE A 37 2.23 8.56 3.93
C PHE A 37 2.30 7.06 3.60
N PHE A 38 2.71 6.73 2.38
CA PHE A 38 2.86 5.34 1.94
C PHE A 38 4.21 4.79 2.42
N PHE A 39 4.14 3.71 3.20
CA PHE A 39 5.27 2.90 3.69
C PHE A 39 6.20 3.52 4.74
N ASN A 40 5.97 4.76 5.19
CA ASN A 40 6.69 5.32 6.34
C ASN A 40 6.04 4.98 7.70
N CYS A 41 4.76 4.63 7.72
CA CYS A 41 4.07 4.16 8.93
C CYS A 41 4.19 2.64 9.05
N ASP A 42 4.39 2.12 10.27
CA ASP A 42 4.59 0.67 10.50
C ASP A 42 3.42 -0.17 9.96
N PHE A 43 2.20 0.37 10.08
CA PHE A 43 1.00 -0.27 9.55
C PHE A 43 1.05 -0.46 8.03
N SER A 44 1.44 0.59 7.28
CA SER A 44 1.50 0.51 5.82
C SER A 44 2.69 -0.31 5.34
N LEU A 45 3.83 -0.22 6.03
CA LEU A 45 5.01 -1.02 5.73
C LEU A 45 4.79 -2.51 5.98
N TYR A 46 4.11 -2.86 7.08
CA TYR A 46 3.77 -4.25 7.39
C TYR A 46 2.90 -4.88 6.31
N ILE A 47 1.88 -4.17 5.81
CA ILE A 47 1.03 -4.65 4.71
C ILE A 47 1.87 -4.85 3.44
N LEU A 48 2.74 -3.90 3.09
CA LEU A 48 3.61 -4.01 1.92
C LEU A 48 4.49 -5.27 2.02
N LYS A 49 5.19 -5.45 3.13
CA LYS A 49 6.09 -6.59 3.36
C LYS A 49 5.36 -7.93 3.42
N THR A 50 4.10 -7.94 3.82
CA THR A 50 3.28 -9.16 3.86
C THR A 50 2.81 -9.56 2.48
N ILE A 51 2.38 -8.61 1.64
CA ILE A 51 1.87 -8.89 0.29
C ILE A 51 3.02 -9.03 -0.74
N LEU A 52 4.11 -8.28 -0.57
CA LEU A 52 5.28 -8.28 -1.45
C LEU A 52 6.55 -8.56 -0.61
N PRO A 53 6.88 -9.85 -0.37
CA PRO A 53 7.97 -10.23 0.53
C PRO A 53 9.35 -9.76 0.10
N ASP A 54 9.57 -9.46 -1.18
CA ASP A 54 10.86 -8.95 -1.68
C ASP A 54 11.25 -7.59 -1.05
N PHE A 55 10.29 -6.85 -0.46
CA PHE A 55 10.56 -5.64 0.31
C PHE A 55 11.07 -5.90 1.74
N ASN A 56 11.13 -7.16 2.20
CA ASN A 56 11.74 -7.50 3.49
C ASN A 56 13.26 -7.30 3.51
N TYR A 57 13.90 -7.37 2.35
CA TYR A 57 15.36 -7.24 2.20
C TYR A 57 15.85 -5.78 2.15
N PHE A 58 14.93 -4.81 2.21
CA PHE A 58 15.28 -3.40 2.19
C PHE A 58 15.82 -2.98 3.57
N LEU A 59 17.03 -2.40 3.56
CA LEU A 59 17.66 -1.83 4.77
C LEU A 59 16.90 -0.60 5.30
N LEU A 60 16.36 0.21 4.38
CA LEU A 60 15.62 1.44 4.69
C LEU A 60 14.17 1.32 4.21
N ARG A 61 13.27 2.10 4.84
CA ARG A 61 11.86 2.16 4.42
C ARG A 61 11.77 2.76 3.01
N PRO A 62 11.27 2.04 2.00
CA PRO A 62 11.16 2.59 0.67
C PRO A 62 10.00 3.57 0.61
N THR A 63 10.20 4.70 -0.05
CA THR A 63 9.10 5.58 -0.46
C THR A 63 8.29 4.94 -1.59
N LEU A 64 7.08 5.44 -1.85
CA LEU A 64 6.27 4.96 -2.97
C LEU A 64 6.99 5.06 -4.33
N PRO A 65 7.68 6.17 -4.68
CA PRO A 65 8.47 6.23 -5.91
C PRO A 65 9.60 5.19 -5.96
N GLN A 66 10.34 4.99 -4.86
CA GLN A 66 11.40 3.98 -4.80
C GLN A 66 10.85 2.55 -4.91
N THR A 67 9.65 2.31 -4.38
CA THR A 67 8.95 1.02 -4.49
C THR A 67 8.59 0.73 -5.95
N LEU A 68 8.10 1.73 -6.68
CA LEU A 68 7.79 1.63 -8.11
C LEU A 68 9.06 1.38 -8.93
N ASP A 69 10.09 2.19 -8.69
CA ASP A 69 11.37 2.10 -9.39
C ASP A 69 12.04 0.73 -9.18
N PHE A 70 11.99 0.20 -7.95
CA PHE A 70 12.49 -1.14 -7.66
C PHE A 70 11.77 -2.21 -8.47
N ILE A 71 10.43 -2.17 -8.58
CA ILE A 71 9.68 -3.17 -9.36
C ILE A 71 10.05 -3.07 -10.85
N GLU A 72 10.18 -1.85 -11.36
CA GLU A 72 10.48 -1.58 -12.77
C GLU A 72 11.90 -2.05 -13.15
N ASN A 73 12.90 -1.69 -12.34
CA ASN A 73 14.32 -1.91 -12.65
C ASN A 73 14.89 -3.21 -12.08
N SER A 74 14.15 -3.94 -11.24
CA SER A 74 14.63 -5.21 -10.68
C SER A 74 14.72 -6.29 -11.75
N GLY A 75 15.92 -6.87 -11.88
CA GLY A 75 16.16 -8.09 -12.65
C GLY A 75 15.63 -9.37 -12.00
N LYS A 76 15.09 -9.28 -10.77
CA LYS A 76 14.51 -10.45 -10.07
C LYS A 76 13.13 -10.84 -10.59
N PHE A 77 12.45 -9.93 -11.31
CA PHE A 77 11.08 -10.12 -11.77
C PHE A 77 11.02 -10.26 -13.29
N ASN A 78 10.32 -11.28 -13.77
CA ASN A 78 9.88 -11.33 -15.16
C ASN A 78 8.72 -10.35 -15.41
N ASN A 79 8.35 -10.14 -16.68
CA ASN A 79 7.31 -9.16 -17.03
C ASN A 79 5.96 -9.42 -16.34
N ALA A 80 5.53 -10.69 -16.23
CA ALA A 80 4.27 -11.02 -15.56
C ALA A 80 4.33 -10.79 -14.04
N GLU A 81 5.48 -11.02 -13.42
CA GLU A 81 5.71 -10.69 -12.01
C GLU A 81 5.73 -9.17 -11.78
N LYS A 82 6.34 -8.39 -12.70
CA LYS A 82 6.30 -6.92 -12.64
C LYS A 82 4.86 -6.41 -12.71
N ASP A 83 4.08 -6.90 -13.68
CA ASP A 83 2.66 -6.54 -13.81
C ASP A 83 1.87 -6.88 -12.56
N PHE A 84 2.13 -8.06 -11.97
CA PHE A 84 1.52 -8.47 -10.71
C PHE A 84 1.92 -7.55 -9.55
N CYS A 85 3.20 -7.22 -9.41
CA CYS A 85 3.71 -6.33 -8.38
C CYS A 85 3.09 -4.93 -8.49
N PHE A 86 2.95 -4.38 -9.70
CA PHE A 86 2.27 -3.09 -9.91
C PHE A 86 0.78 -3.15 -9.56
N LEU A 87 0.10 -4.26 -9.88
CA LEU A 87 -1.29 -4.49 -9.49
C LEU A 87 -1.45 -4.60 -7.96
N ALA A 88 -0.59 -5.40 -7.32
CA ALA A 88 -0.53 -5.58 -5.87
C ALA A 88 -0.30 -4.25 -5.17
N LEU A 89 0.70 -3.48 -5.63
CA LEU A 89 1.00 -2.17 -5.10
C LEU A 89 -0.18 -1.21 -5.22
N SER A 90 -0.87 -1.22 -6.36
CA SER A 90 -2.08 -0.41 -6.57
C SER A 90 -3.20 -0.79 -5.61
N CYS A 91 -3.41 -2.09 -5.37
CA CYS A 91 -4.40 -2.58 -4.40
C CYS A 91 -4.03 -2.17 -2.97
N ILE A 92 -2.77 -2.34 -2.57
CA ILE A 92 -2.25 -1.94 -1.26
C ILE A 92 -2.51 -0.44 -1.01
N ILE A 93 -2.12 0.42 -1.97
CA ILE A 93 -2.32 1.87 -1.89
C ILE A 93 -3.80 2.21 -1.71
N TYR A 94 -4.67 1.62 -2.52
CA TYR A 94 -6.11 1.85 -2.46
C TYR A 94 -6.70 1.46 -1.10
N HIS A 95 -6.39 0.25 -0.62
CA HIS A 95 -6.95 -0.28 0.62
C HIS A 95 -6.42 0.45 1.86
N ILE A 96 -5.13 0.84 1.88
CA ILE A 96 -4.55 1.69 2.92
C ILE A 96 -5.25 3.06 2.95
N TRP A 97 -5.41 3.68 1.78
CA TRP A 97 -6.09 4.97 1.66
C TRP A 97 -7.53 4.90 2.16
N ARG A 98 -8.26 3.86 1.76
CA ARG A 98 -9.64 3.61 2.20
C ARG A 98 -9.72 3.41 3.71
N GLU A 99 -8.84 2.58 4.28
CA GLU A 99 -8.81 2.35 5.73
C GLU A 99 -8.50 3.63 6.50
N ARG A 100 -7.52 4.43 6.05
CA ARG A 100 -7.24 5.73 6.66
C ARG A 100 -8.48 6.62 6.69
N ASN A 101 -9.20 6.72 5.57
CA ASN A 101 -10.41 7.56 5.50
C ASN A 101 -11.53 7.04 6.42
N ASN A 102 -11.72 5.71 6.49
CA ASN A 102 -12.69 5.09 7.40
C ASN A 102 -12.38 5.41 8.86
N ARG A 103 -11.11 5.28 9.28
CA ARG A 103 -10.69 5.60 10.65
C ARG A 103 -10.85 7.08 10.97
N ARG A 104 -10.64 7.94 9.97
CA ARG A 104 -10.63 9.40 10.15
C ARG A 104 -12.02 10.02 10.16
N PHE A 105 -12.92 9.56 9.29
CA PHE A 105 -14.21 10.22 9.05
C PHE A 105 -15.42 9.36 9.43
N SER A 106 -15.20 8.10 9.80
CA SER A 106 -16.30 7.17 10.15
C SER A 106 -16.03 6.38 11.42
N ASP A 107 -14.90 6.61 12.10
CA ASP A 107 -14.39 5.87 13.27
C ASP A 107 -14.42 4.34 13.12
N LEU A 108 -14.39 3.85 11.88
CA LEU A 108 -14.34 2.42 11.59
C LEU A 108 -12.89 1.97 11.54
N ARG A 109 -12.51 1.06 12.45
CA ARG A 109 -11.15 0.50 12.54
C ARG A 109 -11.17 -0.98 12.21
N ASN A 110 -10.59 -1.35 11.07
CA ASN A 110 -10.34 -2.75 10.76
C ASN A 110 -8.95 -3.16 11.26
N ASN A 111 -8.85 -4.42 11.69
CA ASN A 111 -7.58 -5.07 11.97
C ASN A 111 -6.74 -5.17 10.68
N VAL A 112 -5.42 -5.05 10.81
CA VAL A 112 -4.45 -5.20 9.72
C VAL A 112 -4.61 -6.55 9.00
N VAL A 113 -4.89 -7.63 9.74
CA VAL A 113 -5.11 -8.97 9.16
C VAL A 113 -6.30 -8.96 8.20
N LYS A 114 -7.41 -8.34 8.61
CA LYS A 114 -8.61 -8.21 7.76
C LYS A 114 -8.31 -7.39 6.50
N LEU A 115 -7.48 -6.35 6.61
CA LEU A 115 -7.10 -5.55 5.46
C LEU A 115 -6.22 -6.34 4.48
N ILE A 116 -5.29 -7.14 4.98
CA ILE A 116 -4.46 -8.06 4.19
C ILE A 116 -5.36 -9.09 3.47
N CYS A 117 -6.31 -9.73 4.17
CA CYS A 117 -7.25 -10.66 3.56
C CYS A 117 -8.08 -9.99 2.44
N ASN A 118 -8.52 -8.75 2.65
CA ASN A 118 -9.27 -8.00 1.63
C ASN A 118 -8.39 -7.70 0.40
N ILE A 119 -7.13 -7.33 0.59
CA ILE A 119 -6.18 -7.08 -0.49
C ILE A 119 -5.89 -8.37 -1.26
N SER A 120 -5.61 -9.48 -0.55
CA SER A 120 -5.39 -10.81 -1.16
C SER A 120 -6.60 -11.27 -1.98
N SER A 121 -7.81 -11.08 -1.44
CA SER A 121 -9.05 -11.39 -2.15
C SER A 121 -9.22 -10.53 -3.41
N ALA A 122 -8.96 -9.23 -3.33
CA ALA A 122 -9.02 -8.32 -4.47
C ALA A 122 -8.01 -8.72 -5.55
N LEU A 123 -6.78 -9.12 -5.15
CA LEU A 123 -5.76 -9.58 -6.10
C LEU A 123 -6.19 -10.85 -6.82
N ARG A 124 -6.74 -11.84 -6.10
CA ARG A 124 -7.25 -13.08 -6.70
C ARG A 124 -8.35 -12.85 -7.72
N LEU A 125 -9.28 -11.94 -7.43
CA LEU A 125 -10.35 -11.59 -8.35
C LEU A 125 -9.80 -10.86 -9.58
N LYS A 126 -8.85 -9.94 -9.39
CA LYS A 126 -8.25 -9.17 -10.49
C LYS A 126 -7.32 -9.98 -11.39
N THR A 127 -6.67 -11.01 -10.85
CA THR A 127 -5.80 -11.93 -11.60
C THR A 127 -6.51 -13.21 -12.04
N PHE A 128 -7.83 -13.33 -11.83
CA PHE A 128 -8.60 -14.53 -12.13
C PHE A 128 -8.40 -15.05 -13.57
N LYS A 129 -8.34 -14.13 -14.55
CA LYS A 129 -8.20 -14.45 -15.98
C LYS A 129 -6.75 -14.58 -16.45
N TRP A 130 -5.76 -14.44 -15.57
CA TRP A 130 -4.35 -14.46 -15.96
C TRP A 130 -3.89 -15.90 -16.16
N LYS A 131 -3.24 -16.17 -17.28
CA LYS A 131 -2.72 -17.52 -17.60
C LYS A 131 -1.75 -18.04 -16.52
N ASN A 132 -0.95 -17.16 -15.94
CA ASN A 132 0.08 -17.49 -14.94
C ASN A 132 -0.40 -17.25 -13.49
N ARG A 133 -1.70 -17.24 -13.23
CA ARG A 133 -2.26 -16.89 -11.91
C ARG A 133 -1.69 -17.75 -10.77
N ASN A 134 -1.69 -19.07 -10.92
CA ASN A 134 -1.32 -19.97 -9.84
C ASN A 134 0.15 -19.82 -9.43
N SER A 135 1.06 -19.70 -10.41
CA SER A 135 2.48 -19.48 -10.13
C SER A 135 2.73 -18.12 -9.46
N LEU A 136 2.03 -17.06 -9.89
CA LEU A 136 2.13 -15.75 -9.27
C LEU A 136 1.60 -15.75 -7.82
N LEU A 137 0.41 -16.32 -7.57
CA LEU A 137 -0.15 -16.39 -6.22
C LEU A 137 0.74 -17.22 -5.27
N GLN A 138 1.34 -18.30 -5.78
CA GLN A 138 2.29 -19.11 -5.01
C GLN A 138 3.59 -18.35 -4.71
N ARG A 139 4.16 -17.67 -5.71
CA ARG A 139 5.42 -16.89 -5.58
C ARG A 139 5.32 -15.80 -4.51
N PHE A 140 4.18 -15.13 -4.43
CA PHE A 140 3.92 -14.05 -3.47
C PHE A 140 3.15 -14.50 -2.22
N THR A 141 3.00 -15.82 -2.01
CA THR A 141 2.35 -16.41 -0.83
C THR A 141 0.95 -15.82 -0.55
N ILE A 142 0.18 -15.54 -1.60
CA ILE A 142 -1.17 -15.00 -1.46
C ILE A 142 -2.16 -16.14 -1.18
N MET A 143 -2.28 -16.46 0.12
CA MET A 143 -3.25 -17.40 0.72
C MET A 143 -4.69 -16.91 0.69
#